data_AF-A0A944BXI2-F1
#
_entry.id   AF-A0A944BXI2-F1
#
_cell.length_a   1.000
_cell.length_b   1.000
_cell.length_c   1.000
_cell.angle_alpha   90.00
_cell.angle_beta   90.00
_cell.angle_gamma   90.00
#
_symmetry.space_group_name_H-M   'P 1'
#
loop_
_entity.id
_entity.type
_entity.pdbx_description
1 polymer ?
#
loop_
_entity_poly.entity_id
_entity_poly.type
_entity_poly.pdbx_seq_one_letter_code
_entity_poly.pdbx_strand_id
1 'polypeptide(L)' 'MAIRQIRINDDPILKKTSRKVEVFDERLDILLDDMKDTLYKAEGCGLAAVQVGVLKRVVLIDVGD' A
#
# COMPACT_ATOMS: atom_id res chain seq x y z
N MET A 1 5.17 11.99 5.07
CA MET A 1 3.89 11.94 4.34
C MET A 1 2.83 11.31 5.25
N ALA A 2 1.64 10.96 4.75
CA ALA A 2 0.52 10.57 5.61
C ALA A 2 0.54 9.08 5.94
N ILE A 3 0.38 8.74 7.23
CA ILE A 3 0.16 7.35 7.64
C ILE A 3 -1.24 6.92 7.24
N ARG A 4 -1.33 5.83 6.48
CA ARG A 4 -2.60 5.22 6.09
C ARG A 4 -3.03 4.16 7.09
N GLN A 5 -4.34 4.01 7.24
CA GLN A 5 -4.90 2.95 8.07
C GLN A 5 -4.76 1.60 7.33
N ILE A 6 -4.04 0.67 7.96
CA ILE A 6 -3.99 -0.71 7.49
C ILE A 6 -5.36 -1.37 7.76
N ARG A 7 -5.95 -1.91 6.71
CA ARG A 7 -7.18 -2.71 6.76
C ARG A 7 -6.85 -4.09 7.32
N ILE A 8 -7.65 -4.54 8.27
CA ILE A 8 -7.47 -5.79 9.02
C ILE A 8 -8.74 -6.62 8.99
N ASN A 9 -8.65 -7.88 9.43
CA ASN A 9 -9.77 -8.81 9.56
C ASN A 9 -10.50 -9.05 8.21
N ASP A 10 -11.83 -9.12 8.24
CA ASP A 10 -12.69 -9.39 7.09
C ASP A 10 -13.08 -8.15 6.28
N ASP A 11 -12.25 -7.11 6.25
CA ASP A 11 -12.51 -5.96 5.36
C ASP A 11 -12.65 -6.47 3.91
N PRO A 12 -13.83 -6.33 3.27
CA PRO A 12 -14.08 -6.89 1.95
C PRO A 12 -13.12 -6.38 0.88
N ILE A 13 -12.49 -5.22 1.08
CA ILE A 13 -11.53 -4.68 0.12
C ILE A 13 -10.31 -5.58 -0.05
N LEU A 14 -9.90 -6.29 1.00
CA LEU A 14 -8.74 -7.20 0.99
C LEU A 14 -8.93 -8.38 0.04
N LYS A 15 -10.19 -8.72 -0.28
CA LYS A 15 -10.56 -9.82 -1.19
C LYS A 15 -10.84 -9.34 -2.63
N LYS A 16 -10.73 -8.03 -2.91
CA LYS A 16 -10.99 -7.47 -4.25
C LYS A 16 -9.76 -7.51 -5.16
N THR A 17 -9.99 -7.71 -6.45
CA THR A 17 -8.93 -7.65 -7.45
C THR A 17 -8.47 -6.22 -7.69
N SER A 18 -7.17 -5.98 -7.47
CA SER A 18 -6.53 -4.69 -7.75
C SER A 18 -6.39 -4.45 -9.26
N ARG A 19 -6.53 -3.18 -9.67
CA ARG A 19 -6.41 -2.74 -11.07
C ARG A 19 -4.95 -2.54 -11.46
N LYS A 20 -4.62 -2.77 -12.73
CA LYS A 20 -3.28 -2.47 -13.25
C LYS A 20 -2.99 -0.98 -13.11
N VAL A 21 -1.72 -0.66 -12.85
CA VAL A 21 -1.23 0.72 -12.96
C VAL A 21 -0.87 0.94 -14.42
N GLU A 22 -1.50 1.93 -15.06
CA GLU A 22 -1.26 2.29 -16.46
C GLU A 22 -0.55 3.64 -16.60
N VAL A 23 -0.62 4.47 -15.56
CA VAL A 23 -0.03 5.81 -15.52
C VAL A 23 0.84 5.93 -14.27
N PHE A 24 2.07 6.36 -14.47
CA PHE A 24 3.06 6.64 -13.43
C PHE A 24 3.14 8.16 -13.27
N ASP A 25 2.29 8.69 -12.39
CA ASP A 25 2.14 10.10 -12.11
C ASP A 25 2.50 10.42 -10.66
N GLU A 26 2.55 11.72 -10.33
CA GLU A 26 2.83 12.20 -8.96
C GLU A 26 1.86 11.61 -7.92
N ARG A 27 0.63 11.26 -8.32
CA ARG A 27 -0.33 10.60 -7.41
C ARG A 27 0.08 9.18 -7.05
N LEU A 28 0.74 8.48 -7.97
CA LEU A 28 1.34 7.19 -7.68
C LEU A 28 2.52 7.36 -6.73
N ASP A 29 3.38 8.34 -6.95
CA ASP A 29 4.51 8.62 -6.06
C ASP A 29 4.04 8.93 -4.64
N ILE A 30 3.03 9.81 -4.51
CA ILE A 30 2.40 10.14 -3.23
C ILE A 30 1.81 8.88 -2.55
N LEU A 31 1.22 7.96 -3.30
CA LEU A 31 0.74 6.71 -2.73
C LEU A 31 1.89 5.84 -2.20
N LEU A 32 2.99 5.76 -2.95
CA LEU A 32 4.13 4.93 -2.59
C LEU A 32 4.84 5.45 -1.34
N ASP A 33 5.09 6.76 -1.20
CA ASP A 33 5.73 7.22 0.04
C ASP A 33 4.78 7.15 1.25
N ASP A 34 3.46 7.36 1.06
CA ASP A 34 2.47 7.14 2.14
C ASP A 34 2.51 5.67 2.61
N MET A 35 2.59 4.73 1.64
CA MET A 35 2.69 3.30 1.94
C MET A 35 4.03 2.96 2.61
N LYS A 36 5.13 3.61 2.23
CA LYS A 36 6.45 3.44 2.86
C LYS A 36 6.44 3.90 4.31
N ASP A 37 5.93 5.11 4.57
CA ASP A 37 5.77 5.64 5.92
C ASP A 37 4.88 4.72 6.78
N THR A 38 3.81 4.19 6.17
CA THR A 38 2.90 3.24 6.84
C THR A 38 3.58 1.91 7.15
N LEU A 39 4.38 1.38 6.23
CA LEU A 39 5.13 0.13 6.40
C LEU A 39 6.10 0.22 7.58
N TYR A 40 6.90 1.28 7.63
CA TYR A 40 7.89 1.48 8.70
C TYR A 40 7.23 1.72 10.05
N LYS A 41 6.15 2.50 10.11
CA LYS A 41 5.41 2.68 11.36
C LYS A 41 4.79 1.38 11.87
N ALA A 42 4.40 0.48 10.96
CA ALA A 42 3.87 -0.83 11.30
C ALA A 42 4.97 -1.88 11.58
N GLU A 43 6.25 -1.51 11.47
CA GLU A 43 7.41 -2.41 11.61
C GLU A 43 7.27 -3.66 10.71
N GLY A 44 6.68 -3.48 9.52
CA GLY A 44 6.43 -4.56 8.57
C GLY A 44 7.55 -4.74 7.55
N CYS A 45 7.57 -5.91 6.90
CA CYS A 45 8.51 -6.24 5.80
C CYS A 45 7.91 -6.07 4.39
N GLY A 46 6.60 -5.89 4.28
CA GLY A 46 5.94 -5.57 3.03
C GLY A 46 4.52 -5.05 3.19
N LEU A 47 4.06 -4.26 2.22
CA LEU A 47 2.72 -3.66 2.22
C LEU A 47 2.18 -3.55 0.78
N ALA A 48 1.00 -4.11 0.55
CA ALA A 48 0.26 -3.97 -0.70
C ALA A 48 -0.75 -2.81 -0.63
N ALA A 49 -0.98 -2.10 -1.74
CA ALA A 49 -1.91 -0.96 -1.76
C ALA A 49 -3.33 -1.31 -1.30
N VAL A 50 -3.78 -2.54 -1.55
CA VAL A 50 -5.11 -3.01 -1.09
C VAL A 50 -5.24 -3.00 0.44
N GLN A 51 -4.13 -3.22 1.17
CA GLN A 51 -4.10 -3.19 2.62
C GLN A 51 -4.25 -1.77 3.18
N VAL A 52 -4.04 -0.73 2.38
CA VAL A 52 -4.36 0.67 2.73
C VAL A 52 -5.62 1.18 2.02
N GLY A 53 -6.44 0.26 1.51
CA GLY A 53 -7.74 0.53 0.89
C GLY A 53 -7.66 1.06 -0.55
N VAL A 54 -6.55 0.85 -1.25
CA VAL A 54 -6.36 1.31 -2.63
C VAL A 54 -6.23 0.12 -3.58
N LEU A 55 -7.15 0.00 -4.53
CA LEU A 55 -7.18 -1.10 -5.51
C LEU A 55 -6.25 -0.86 -6.71
N LYS A 56 -4.94 -0.72 -6.45
CA LYS A 56 -3.87 -0.64 -7.46
C LYS A 56 -2.87 -1.79 -7.27
N ARG A 57 -2.38 -2.37 -8.37
CA ARG A 57 -1.37 -3.44 -8.36
C ARG A 57 0.03 -2.88 -8.08
N VAL A 58 0.26 -2.46 -6.85
CA VAL A 58 1.57 -2.06 -6.33
C VAL A 58 1.80 -2.65 -4.95
N VAL A 59 3.05 -2.98 -4.68
CA VAL A 59 3.53 -3.55 -3.42
C VAL A 59 4.85 -2.89 -3.07
N LEU A 60 5.07 -2.68 -1.77
CA LEU A 60 6.37 -2.37 -1.21
C LEU A 60 6.88 -3.61 -0.48
N ILE A 61 8.16 -3.90 -0.64
CA ILE A 61 8.88 -4.95 0.08
C ILE A 61 10.18 -4.33 0.54
N ASP A 62 10.43 -4.38 1.83
CA ASP A 62 11.67 -3.94 2.46
C ASP A 62 11.98 -4.95 3.57
N VAL A 63 13.03 -5.75 3.35
CA VAL A 63 13.44 -6.83 4.27
C VAL A 63 14.63 -6.41 5.13
N GLY A 64 15.04 -5.14 5.07
CA GLY A 64 16.31 -4.70 5.63
C GLY A 64 17.51 -5.31 4.90
N ASP A 65 18.69 -5.12 5.49
CA ASP A 65 19.95 -5.79 5.10
C ASP A 65 20.12 -7.12 5.86
#